data_AF-A3IRZ1-F1
#
_entry.id   AF-A3IRZ1-F1
#
_cell.length_a   1.000
_cell.length_b   1.000
_cell.length_c   1.000
_cell.angle_alpha   90.00
_cell.angle_beta   90.00
_cell.angle_gamma   90.00
#
_symmetry.space_group_name_H-M   'P 1'
#
loop_
_entity.id
_entity.type
_entity.pdbx_description
1 polymer ?
#
loop_
_entity_poly.entity_id
_entity_poly.type
_entity_poly.pdbx_seq_one_letter_code
_entity_poly.pdbx_strand_id
1 'polypeptide(L)'
;MAADPEEQGVLFSQFEQVMDTPMSRPNLEAMVAMNVDADLAKVRQPIPSSPLTCQDIEKLFTQSHILKSKGTEFRKIDNNIWEVLYQHQTYQVTFYPDNFDEFPSLRLMTWGEPLFEKYVI
;
A
#
# COMPACT_ATOMS: atom_id res chain seq x y z
N MET A 1 -37.33 -41.52 -30.35
CA MET A 1 -36.26 -41.29 -31.34
C MET A 1 -34.96 -41.78 -30.71
N ALA A 2 -34.39 -42.86 -31.23
CA ALA A 2 -33.09 -43.37 -30.81
C ALA A 2 -32.05 -42.76 -31.76
N ALA A 3 -30.96 -42.22 -31.22
CA ALA A 3 -29.87 -41.67 -32.02
C ALA A 3 -29.21 -42.80 -32.84
N ASP A 4 -29.01 -42.56 -34.13
CA ASP A 4 -28.41 -43.52 -35.07
C ASP A 4 -26.95 -43.82 -34.67
N PRO A 5 -26.49 -45.08 -34.72
CA PRO A 5 -25.13 -45.45 -34.33
C PRO A 5 -24.04 -44.75 -35.15
N GLU A 6 -24.36 -44.33 -36.37
CA GLU A 6 -23.41 -43.64 -37.25
C GLU A 6 -23.15 -42.18 -36.83
N GLU A 7 -24.11 -41.50 -36.19
CA GLU A 7 -23.90 -40.15 -35.66
C GLU A 7 -22.98 -40.12 -34.43
N GLN A 8 -22.97 -41.19 -33.64
CA GLN A 8 -22.07 -41.32 -32.48
C GLN A 8 -20.60 -41.47 -32.91
N GLY A 9 -20.35 -42.16 -34.03
CA GLY A 9 -19.00 -42.31 -34.59
C GLY A 9 -18.40 -41.00 -35.09
N VAL A 10 -19.21 -40.12 -35.67
CA VAL A 10 -18.78 -38.79 -36.14
C VAL A 10 -18.43 -37.87 -34.96
N LEU A 11 -19.22 -37.92 -33.87
CA LEU A 11 -18.97 -37.15 -32.66
C LEU A 11 -17.68 -37.60 -31.94
N PHE A 12 -17.42 -38.90 -31.86
CA PHE A 12 -16.17 -39.43 -31.31
C PHE A 12 -14.97 -39.06 -32.18
N SER A 13 -15.11 -39.11 -33.50
CA SER A 13 -14.04 -38.73 -34.43
C SER A 13 -13.68 -37.24 -34.35
N GLN A 14 -14.68 -36.35 -34.21
CA GLN A 14 -14.41 -34.92 -33.97
C GLN A 14 -13.77 -34.66 -32.61
N PHE A 15 -14.15 -35.41 -31.57
CA PHE A 15 -13.55 -35.28 -30.25
C PHE A 15 -12.09 -35.76 -30.24
N GLU A 16 -11.80 -36.90 -30.85
CA GLU A 16 -10.43 -37.39 -31.03
C GLU A 16 -9.61 -36.43 -31.87
N GLN A 17 -10.17 -35.87 -32.94
CA GLN A 17 -9.47 -34.89 -33.77
C GLN A 17 -9.14 -33.59 -33.01
N VAL A 18 -9.98 -33.14 -32.08
CA VAL A 18 -9.70 -32.00 -31.19
C VAL A 18 -8.63 -32.33 -30.14
N MET A 19 -8.56 -33.60 -29.69
CA MET A 19 -7.56 -34.08 -28.73
C MET A 19 -6.19 -34.36 -29.39
N ASP A 20 -6.18 -34.86 -30.63
CA ASP A 20 -5.00 -35.14 -31.45
C ASP A 20 -4.46 -33.92 -32.19
N THR A 21 -5.26 -32.86 -32.31
CA THR A 21 -4.70 -31.56 -32.69
C THR A 21 -3.77 -31.16 -31.55
N PRO A 22 -2.46 -30.97 -31.78
CA PRO A 22 -1.58 -30.46 -30.75
C PRO A 22 -2.11 -29.08 -30.43
N MET A 23 -2.90 -29.02 -29.36
CA MET A 23 -3.37 -27.78 -28.79
C MET A 23 -2.06 -27.07 -28.46
N SER A 24 -1.70 -26.05 -29.24
CA SER A 24 -0.58 -25.14 -28.95
C SER A 24 -0.94 -24.37 -27.68
N ARG A 25 -1.15 -25.10 -26.60
CA ARG A 25 -1.10 -24.61 -25.24
C ARG A 25 0.33 -24.14 -25.12
N PRO A 26 0.60 -22.84 -24.98
CA PRO A 26 1.92 -22.43 -24.57
C PRO A 26 2.31 -23.31 -23.37
N ASN A 27 3.51 -23.89 -23.43
CA ASN A 27 4.05 -24.74 -22.36
C ASN A 27 3.71 -24.05 -21.01
N LEU A 28 3.27 -24.80 -19.99
CA LEU A 28 2.98 -24.23 -18.68
C LEU A 28 4.17 -23.41 -18.17
N GLU A 29 5.39 -23.84 -18.48
CA GLU A 29 6.62 -23.09 -18.23
C GLU A 29 6.71 -21.78 -19.02
N ALA A 30 6.18 -21.71 -20.25
CA ALA A 30 6.10 -20.48 -21.05
C ALA A 30 4.96 -19.54 -20.59
N MET A 31 3.89 -20.06 -19.99
CA MET A 31 2.86 -19.25 -19.31
C MET A 31 3.32 -18.73 -17.95
N VAL A 32 4.21 -19.45 -17.26
CA VAL A 32 4.85 -19.03 -15.99
C VAL A 32 6.06 -18.12 -16.25
N ALA A 33 6.79 -18.35 -17.34
CA ALA A 33 7.83 -17.47 -17.86
C ALA A 33 7.27 -16.25 -18.60
N MET A 34 5.96 -15.96 -18.48
CA MET A 34 5.42 -14.62 -18.71
C MET A 34 6.01 -13.66 -17.66
N ASN A 35 7.28 -13.36 -17.91
CA ASN A 35 8.04 -12.18 -17.54
C ASN A 35 8.13 -11.87 -16.04
N VAL A 36 8.52 -12.88 -15.26
CA VAL A 36 9.01 -12.69 -13.88
C VAL A 36 10.04 -11.55 -13.81
N ASP A 37 10.90 -11.40 -14.82
CA ASP A 37 11.85 -10.29 -14.90
C ASP A 37 11.17 -8.92 -15.09
N ALA A 38 10.14 -8.83 -15.93
CA ALA A 38 9.37 -7.58 -16.08
C ALA A 38 8.55 -7.24 -14.83
N ASP A 39 8.00 -8.24 -14.15
CA ASP A 39 7.26 -8.02 -12.91
C ASP A 39 8.19 -7.69 -11.74
N LEU A 40 9.36 -8.33 -11.67
CA LEU A 40 10.41 -7.97 -10.72
C LEU A 40 10.94 -6.55 -11.00
N ALA A 41 11.05 -6.15 -12.26
CA ALA A 41 11.43 -4.79 -12.65
C ALA A 41 10.38 -3.76 -12.23
N LYS A 42 9.08 -4.09 -12.26
CA LYS A 42 8.00 -3.24 -11.73
C LYS A 42 8.07 -3.12 -10.20
N VAL A 43 8.29 -4.23 -9.49
CA VAL A 43 8.42 -4.23 -8.02
C VAL A 43 9.65 -3.46 -7.55
N ARG A 44 10.73 -3.50 -8.33
CA ARG A 44 11.96 -2.74 -8.06
C ARG A 44 11.85 -1.26 -8.41
N GLN A 45 10.73 -0.79 -8.99
CA GLN A 45 10.55 0.64 -9.20
C GLN A 45 10.59 1.35 -7.84
N PRO A 46 11.36 2.43 -7.72
CA PRO A 46 11.37 3.22 -6.50
C PRO A 46 9.95 3.70 -6.23
N ILE A 47 9.54 3.61 -4.97
CA ILE A 47 8.25 4.14 -4.54
C ILE A 47 8.28 5.65 -4.86
N PRO A 48 7.30 6.16 -5.61
CA PRO A 48 7.25 7.58 -5.92
C PRO A 48 7.24 8.35 -4.60
N SER A 49 8.12 9.35 -4.49
CA SER A 49 8.18 10.20 -3.30
C SER A 49 6.81 10.82 -3.05
N SER A 50 6.38 10.78 -1.79
CA SER A 50 5.16 11.46 -1.36
C SER A 50 5.22 12.94 -1.80
N PRO A 51 4.12 13.51 -2.32
CA PRO A 51 4.05 14.94 -2.61
C PRO A 51 4.12 15.80 -1.34
N LEU A 52 3.94 15.19 -0.16
CA LEU A 52 4.01 15.85 1.14
C LEU A 52 5.34 15.57 1.81
N THR A 53 6.07 16.63 2.16
CA THR A 53 7.28 16.54 2.98
C THR A 53 6.93 16.53 4.47
N CYS A 54 7.88 16.10 5.31
CA CYS A 54 7.73 16.16 6.78
C CYS A 54 7.40 17.59 7.26
N GLN A 55 8.00 18.60 6.62
CA GLN A 55 7.76 20.00 6.91
C GLN A 55 6.32 20.42 6.57
N ASP A 56 5.75 19.89 5.48
CA ASP A 56 4.37 20.19 5.11
C ASP A 56 3.40 19.62 6.14
N ILE A 57 3.63 18.39 6.59
CA ILE A 57 2.84 17.74 7.63
C ILE A 57 2.95 18.52 8.95
N GLU A 58 4.17 18.89 9.36
CA GLU A 58 4.40 19.73 10.54
C GLU A 58 3.59 21.04 10.47
N LYS A 59 3.65 21.76 9.34
CA LYS A 59 2.89 22.99 9.15
C LYS A 59 1.39 22.75 9.25
N LEU A 60 0.88 21.70 8.60
CA LEU A 60 -0.55 21.36 8.65
C LEU A 60 -1.03 21.18 10.08
N PHE A 61 -0.29 20.47 10.92
CA PHE A 61 -0.70 20.22 12.31
C PHE A 61 -0.52 21.45 13.20
N THR A 62 0.63 22.11 13.12
CA THR A 62 0.97 23.24 14.00
C THR A 62 0.17 24.51 13.67
N GLN A 63 -0.24 24.67 12.41
CA GLN A 63 -0.98 25.84 11.92
C GLN A 63 -2.48 25.60 11.74
N SER A 64 -2.98 24.37 11.90
CA SER A 64 -4.40 24.07 11.73
C SER A 64 -5.29 24.82 12.72
N HIS A 65 -6.19 25.64 12.18
CA HIS A 65 -7.25 26.29 12.95
C HIS A 65 -8.28 25.29 13.50
N ILE A 66 -8.47 24.15 12.81
CA ILE A 66 -9.40 23.09 13.23
C ILE A 66 -8.87 22.39 14.48
N LEU A 67 -7.56 22.13 14.54
CA LEU A 67 -6.96 21.51 15.73
C LEU A 67 -7.01 22.45 16.94
N LYS A 68 -6.73 23.74 16.71
CA LYS A 68 -6.86 24.78 17.74
C LYS A 68 -8.30 24.91 18.26
N SER A 69 -9.31 24.87 17.40
CA SER A 69 -10.71 24.93 17.84
C SER A 69 -11.15 23.68 18.60
N LYS A 70 -10.53 22.52 18.33
CA LYS A 70 -10.66 21.29 19.13
C LYS A 70 -9.83 21.33 20.44
N GLY A 71 -9.16 22.43 20.76
CA GLY A 71 -8.35 22.59 21.96
C GLY A 71 -6.98 21.90 21.91
N THR A 72 -6.53 21.50 20.72
CA THR A 72 -5.19 20.92 20.52
C THR A 72 -4.22 22.00 20.08
N GLU A 73 -3.18 22.22 20.87
CA GLU A 73 -2.09 23.14 20.56
C GLU A 73 -0.74 22.42 20.57
N PHE A 74 0.04 22.64 19.51
CA PHE A 74 1.41 22.16 19.40
C PHE A 74 2.35 23.29 19.81
N ARG A 75 3.14 23.07 20.84
CA ARG A 75 4.15 24.02 21.32
C ARG A 75 5.54 23.51 20.94
N LYS A 76 6.32 24.34 20.24
CA LYS A 76 7.70 23.98 19.91
C LYS A 76 8.55 24.01 21.18
N ILE A 77 9.22 22.91 21.48
CA ILE A 77 10.10 22.80 22.66
C ILE A 77 11.57 22.66 22.28
N ASP A 78 11.86 22.12 21.09
CA ASP A 78 13.22 21.98 20.57
C ASP A 78 13.23 21.97 19.03
N ASN A 79 14.39 21.72 18.43
CA ASN A 79 14.56 21.60 17.00
C ASN A 79 13.75 20.44 16.43
N ASN A 80 12.63 20.76 15.79
CA ASN A 80 11.67 19.81 15.20
C ASN A 80 10.99 18.88 16.21
N ILE A 81 10.97 19.28 17.49
CA ILE A 81 10.26 18.58 18.56
C ILE A 81 9.19 19.50 19.13
N TRP A 82 7.99 18.94 19.25
CA TRP A 82 6.79 19.62 19.67
C TRP A 82 6.19 18.94 20.90
N GLU A 83 5.55 19.72 21.74
CA GLU A 83 4.77 19.25 22.87
C GLU A 83 3.29 19.47 22.57
N VAL A 84 2.47 18.45 22.81
CA VAL A 84 1.01 18.51 22.61
C VAL A 84 0.29 17.90 23.82
N LEU A 85 -0.77 18.56 24.26
CA LEU A 85 -1.66 18.03 25.29
C LEU A 85 -2.81 17.26 24.64
N TYR A 86 -2.94 15.98 24.99
CA TYR A 86 -4.02 15.12 24.54
C TYR A 86 -4.56 14.28 25.69
N GLN A 87 -5.88 14.32 25.92
CA GLN A 87 -6.56 13.59 27.00
C GLN A 87 -5.90 13.77 28.39
N HIS A 88 -5.51 15.00 28.74
CA HIS A 88 -4.80 15.35 29.98
C HIS A 88 -3.38 14.76 30.13
N GLN A 89 -2.81 14.20 29.05
CA GLN A 89 -1.41 13.79 29.00
C GLN A 89 -0.64 14.63 28.00
N THR A 90 0.57 14.98 28.38
CA THR A 90 1.50 15.72 27.54
C THR A 90 2.38 14.74 26.77
N TYR A 91 2.43 14.90 25.46
CA TYR A 91 3.23 14.08 24.56
C TYR A 91 4.28 14.93 23.87
N GLN A 92 5.50 14.40 23.80
CA GLN A 92 6.55 14.94 22.93
C GLN A 92 6.48 14.22 21.60
N VAL A 93 6.40 15.00 20.53
CA VAL A 93 6.14 14.51 19.19
C VAL A 93 7.14 15.11 18.21
N THR A 94 7.45 14.38 17.15
CA THR A 94 8.23 14.86 16.02
C THR A 94 7.59 14.41 14.72
N PHE A 95 7.77 15.18 13.66
CA PHE A 95 7.34 14.83 12.30
C PHE A 95 8.51 14.30 11.46
N TYR A 96 9.71 14.24 12.03
CA TYR A 96 10.95 13.93 11.33
C TYR A 96 11.49 12.58 11.81
N PRO A 97 11.66 11.59 10.90
CA PRO A 97 12.21 10.30 11.26
C PRO A 97 13.59 10.37 11.91
N ASP A 98 14.47 11.27 11.42
CA ASP A 98 15.84 11.41 11.93
C ASP A 98 15.85 11.74 13.45
N ASN A 99 14.97 12.64 13.89
CA ASN A 99 14.81 12.97 15.31
C ASN A 99 14.28 11.79 16.13
N PHE A 100 13.42 10.95 15.54
CA PHE A 100 12.89 9.77 16.21
C PHE A 100 13.93 8.66 16.33
N ASP A 101 14.80 8.50 15.32
CA ASP A 101 15.91 7.55 15.36
C ASP A 101 16.92 7.89 16.47
N GLU A 102 17.16 9.18 16.72
CA GLU A 102 17.99 9.66 17.84
C GLU A 102 17.28 9.53 19.20
N PHE A 103 15.97 9.85 19.25
CA PHE A 103 15.18 9.88 20.48
C PHE A 103 13.89 9.05 20.32
N PRO A 104 13.95 7.72 20.48
CA PRO A 104 12.80 6.83 20.27
C PRO A 104 11.69 6.98 21.34
N SER A 105 11.92 7.79 22.38
CA SER A 105 10.89 8.20 23.34
C SER A 105 9.88 9.21 22.76
N LEU A 106 10.25 9.89 21.68
CA LEU A 106 9.35 10.80 20.96
C LEU A 106 8.29 10.00 20.21
N ARG A 107 7.14 10.61 19.96
CA ARG A 107 6.10 10.06 19.08
C ARG A 107 6.32 10.56 17.66
N LEU A 108 6.57 9.67 16.71
CA LEU A 108 6.66 10.03 15.29
C LEU A 108 5.24 10.22 14.72
N MET A 109 4.88 11.45 14.38
CA MET A 109 3.57 11.84 13.85
C MET A 109 3.43 11.44 12.39
N THR A 110 3.23 10.16 12.15
CA THR A 110 3.04 9.54 10.84
C THR A 110 1.90 8.51 10.88
N TRP A 111 1.48 8.02 9.72
CA TRP A 111 0.48 6.95 9.61
C TRP A 111 0.91 5.71 10.39
N GLY A 112 -0.02 5.14 11.15
CA GLY A 112 0.26 4.04 12.10
C GLY A 112 0.54 4.51 13.53
N GLU A 113 0.73 5.82 13.77
CA GLU A 113 0.81 6.37 15.12
C GLU A 113 -0.60 6.79 15.60
N PRO A 114 -1.07 6.30 16.78
CA PRO A 114 -2.43 6.54 17.25
C PRO A 114 -2.81 8.02 17.43
N LEU A 115 -1.92 8.89 17.94
CA LEU A 115 -2.21 10.33 18.07
C LEU A 115 -2.39 10.96 16.68
N PHE A 116 -1.54 10.63 15.72
CA PHE A 116 -1.64 11.12 14.35
C PHE A 116 -3.01 10.79 13.74
N GLU A 117 -3.44 9.53 13.82
CA GLU A 117 -4.72 9.09 13.26
C GLU A 117 -5.93 9.79 13.89
N LYS A 118 -5.87 10.14 15.18
CA LYS A 118 -6.94 10.88 15.86
C LYS A 118 -7.11 12.31 15.40
N TYR A 119 -6.10 12.90 14.77
CA TYR A 119 -6.15 14.28 14.30
C TYR A 119 -6.51 14.41 12.83
N VAL A 120 -6.31 13.36 12.03
CA VAL A 120 -6.58 13.33 10.59
C VAL A 120 -8.01 12.86 10.26
N ILE A 121 -8.69 12.18 11.21
CA ILE A 121 -10.07 11.66 11.10
C ILE A 121 -11.03 12.54 11.90
#